data_AF-R7T580-F1
#
_entry.id   AF-R7T580-F1
#
_cell.length_a   1.000
_cell.length_b   1.000
_cell.length_c   1.000
_cell.angle_alpha   90.00
_cell.angle_beta   90.00
_cell.angle_gamma   90.00
#
_symmetry.space_group_name_H-M   'P 1'
#
loop_
_entity.id
_entity.type
_entity.pdbx_description
1 polymer ?
#
loop_
_entity_poly.entity_id
_entity_poly.type
_entity_poly.pdbx_seq_one_letter_code
_entity_poly.pdbx_strand_id
1 'polypeptide(L)'
;MVECEPGFFGLNCAERCRCSGNAVCDPISGRCAVCESGFGGDSCQDECESGTFGSGCSKFCHCRSGEVCDRVMGECSSGCAHHWYGTDCQTSGCFCLLVRLFFYSLLSHYSAT
;
A
#
# COMPACT_ATOMS: atom_id res chain seq x y z
N MET A 1 -26.91 19.36 2.74
CA MET A 1 -26.14 18.16 3.11
C MET A 1 -26.98 16.97 2.66
N VAL A 2 -26.43 16.05 1.87
CA VAL A 2 -27.14 14.83 1.48
C VAL A 2 -26.96 13.85 2.63
N GLU A 3 -28.01 13.62 3.41
CA GLU A 3 -28.04 12.59 4.45
C GLU A 3 -28.78 11.39 3.88
N CYS A 4 -28.05 10.28 3.70
CA CYS A 4 -28.61 8.99 3.33
C CYS A 4 -28.49 8.01 4.49
N GLU A 5 -29.43 7.07 4.60
CA GLU A 5 -29.28 5.94 5.51
C GLU A 5 -28.04 5.12 5.16
N PRO A 6 -27.37 4.50 6.16
CA PRO A 6 -26.21 3.65 5.91
C PRO A 6 -26.53 2.59 4.85
N GLY A 7 -25.71 2.55 3.79
CA GLY A 7 -25.88 1.61 2.68
C GLY A 7 -26.61 2.18 1.45
N PHE A 8 -26.95 3.48 1.44
CA PHE A 8 -27.49 4.18 0.28
C PHE A 8 -26.69 5.43 -0.08
N PHE A 9 -26.71 5.78 -1.37
CA PHE A 9 -26.02 6.96 -1.91
C PHE A 9 -26.74 7.55 -3.12
N GLY A 10 -26.24 8.70 -3.59
CA GLY A 10 -26.70 9.36 -4.81
C GLY A 10 -27.90 10.29 -4.59
N LEU A 11 -28.49 10.77 -5.69
CA LEU A 11 -29.60 11.71 -5.62
C LEU A 11 -30.82 11.04 -4.97
N ASN A 12 -31.32 11.63 -3.87
CA ASN A 12 -32.41 11.08 -3.06
C ASN A 12 -32.13 9.65 -2.52
N CYS A 13 -30.86 9.26 -2.37
CA CYS A 13 -30.48 7.94 -1.84
C CYS A 13 -31.05 6.76 -2.66
N ALA A 14 -31.22 6.96 -3.97
CA ALA A 14 -31.82 5.98 -4.87
C ALA A 14 -30.91 4.76 -5.15
N GLU A 15 -29.61 4.89 -4.87
CA GLU A 15 -28.63 3.85 -5.15
C GLU A 15 -28.20 3.13 -3.88
N ARG A 16 -27.99 1.81 -3.98
CA ARG A 16 -27.55 0.97 -2.87
C ARG A 16 -26.05 0.73 -2.97
N CYS A 17 -25.35 0.91 -1.85
CA CYS A 17 -23.94 0.65 -1.76
C CYS A 17 -23.61 -0.83 -1.89
N ARG A 18 -22.49 -1.11 -2.55
CA ARG A 18 -22.01 -2.46 -2.87
C ARG A 18 -20.65 -2.76 -2.24
N CYS A 19 -20.37 -2.16 -1.09
CA CYS A 19 -19.13 -2.40 -0.37
C CYS A 19 -19.02 -3.86 0.06
N SER A 20 -17.81 -4.41 0.02
CA SER A 20 -17.55 -5.72 0.63
C SER A 20 -17.85 -5.66 2.14
N GLY A 21 -18.54 -6.70 2.65
CA GLY A 21 -18.93 -6.80 4.04
C GLY A 21 -19.95 -5.73 4.49
N ASN A 22 -19.70 -5.14 5.66
CA ASN A 22 -20.58 -4.17 6.32
C ASN A 22 -20.05 -2.72 6.21
N ALA A 23 -19.17 -2.44 5.25
CA ALA A 23 -18.50 -1.16 5.15
C ALA A 23 -19.47 -0.04 4.71
N VAL A 24 -19.28 1.15 5.30
CA VAL A 24 -20.05 2.35 4.99
C VAL A 24 -19.48 3.04 3.76
N CYS A 25 -20.36 3.40 2.84
CA CYS A 25 -20.06 4.15 1.63
C CYS A 25 -20.30 5.65 1.83
N ASP A 26 -19.63 6.46 1.02
CA ASP A 26 -19.89 7.88 0.89
C ASP A 26 -21.30 8.12 0.32
N PRO A 27 -22.17 8.92 0.98
CA PRO A 27 -23.56 9.10 0.56
C PRO A 27 -23.71 9.90 -0.74
N ILE A 28 -22.64 10.54 -1.23
CA ILE A 28 -22.67 11.34 -2.46
C ILE A 28 -22.20 10.51 -3.66
N SER A 29 -21.05 9.85 -3.53
CA SER A 29 -20.35 9.14 -4.60
C SER A 29 -20.57 7.62 -4.59
N GLY A 30 -21.04 7.05 -3.49
CA GLY A 30 -21.18 5.60 -3.31
C GLY A 30 -19.87 4.87 -3.05
N ARG A 31 -18.75 5.59 -2.98
CA ARG A 31 -17.42 5.03 -2.78
C ARG A 31 -17.28 4.48 -1.37
N CYS A 32 -16.76 3.28 -1.24
CA CYS A 32 -16.55 2.66 0.06
C CYS A 32 -15.40 3.33 0.81
N ALA A 33 -15.62 3.70 2.07
CA ALA A 33 -14.63 4.44 2.85
C ALA A 33 -13.40 3.60 3.22
N VAL A 34 -13.61 2.30 3.50
CA VAL A 34 -12.55 1.36 3.87
C VAL A 34 -12.82 0.02 3.21
N CYS A 35 -11.85 -0.47 2.46
CA CYS A 35 -11.87 -1.83 1.90
C CYS A 35 -11.19 -2.81 2.85
N GLU A 36 -11.63 -4.07 2.79
CA GLU A 36 -10.90 -5.17 3.40
C GLU A 36 -9.50 -5.30 2.77
N SER A 37 -8.52 -5.74 3.56
CA SER A 37 -7.15 -5.91 3.08
C SER A 37 -7.10 -6.91 1.92
N GLY A 38 -6.44 -6.52 0.82
CA GLY A 38 -6.40 -7.33 -0.40
C GLY A 38 -7.50 -6.98 -1.42
N PHE A 39 -8.35 -6.00 -1.11
CA PHE A 39 -9.37 -5.48 -2.01
C PHE A 39 -9.28 -3.97 -2.18
N GLY A 40 -9.70 -3.51 -3.36
CA GLY A 40 -9.76 -2.11 -3.75
C GLY A 40 -10.88 -1.83 -4.74
N GLY A 41 -10.76 -0.70 -5.44
CA GLY A 41 -11.82 -0.18 -6.30
C GLY A 41 -12.92 0.56 -5.54
N ASP A 42 -13.86 1.14 -6.27
CA ASP A 42 -14.90 2.02 -5.69
C ASP A 42 -15.91 1.27 -4.82
N SER A 43 -16.12 -0.02 -5.11
CA SER A 43 -16.98 -0.93 -4.37
C SER A 43 -16.22 -1.90 -3.45
N CYS A 44 -14.88 -1.83 -3.35
CA CYS A 44 -14.06 -2.80 -2.61
C CYS A 44 -14.29 -4.26 -3.06
N GLN A 45 -14.62 -4.49 -4.33
CA GLN A 45 -14.86 -5.81 -4.89
C GLN A 45 -13.70 -6.31 -5.75
N ASP A 46 -12.77 -5.42 -6.11
CA ASP A 46 -11.65 -5.74 -6.96
C ASP A 46 -10.50 -6.26 -6.09
N GLU A 47 -9.97 -7.44 -6.41
CA GLU A 47 -8.78 -7.96 -5.75
C GLU A 47 -7.56 -7.10 -6.13
N CYS A 48 -6.63 -6.90 -5.20
CA CYS A 48 -5.43 -6.12 -5.51
C CYS A 48 -4.63 -6.76 -6.64
N GLU A 49 -4.26 -5.92 -7.61
CA GLU A 49 -3.40 -6.32 -8.72
C GLU A 49 -2.02 -6.71 -8.22
N SER A 50 -1.35 -7.57 -9.00
CA SER A 50 -0.01 -8.03 -8.69
C SER A 50 0.94 -6.84 -8.48
N GLY A 51 1.62 -6.82 -7.33
CA GLY A 51 2.50 -5.72 -6.95
C GLY A 51 1.86 -4.66 -6.03
N THR A 52 0.59 -4.83 -5.65
CA THR A 52 -0.09 -3.99 -4.65
C THR A 52 -0.75 -4.83 -3.57
N PHE A 53 -0.95 -4.24 -2.39
CA PHE A 53 -1.55 -4.93 -1.25
C PHE A 53 -2.19 -3.96 -0.24
N GLY A 54 -2.85 -4.54 0.76
CA GLY A 54 -3.48 -3.81 1.86
C GLY A 54 -4.87 -3.30 1.52
N SER A 55 -5.43 -2.45 2.37
CA SER A 55 -6.75 -1.86 2.14
C SER A 55 -6.72 -0.86 1.00
N GLY A 56 -7.64 -1.02 0.06
CA GLY A 56 -7.72 -0.17 -1.13
C GLY A 56 -6.54 -0.33 -2.08
N CYS A 57 -5.75 -1.40 -1.92
CA CYS A 57 -4.54 -1.66 -2.72
C CYS A 57 -3.57 -0.46 -2.73
N SER A 58 -3.53 0.26 -1.61
CA SER A 58 -2.83 1.54 -1.48
C SER A 58 -1.32 1.42 -1.29
N LYS A 59 -0.82 0.21 -1.05
CA LYS A 59 0.61 -0.06 -0.83
C LYS A 59 1.21 -0.83 -1.99
N PHE A 60 2.44 -0.50 -2.34
CA PHE A 60 3.23 -1.18 -3.37
C PHE A 60 4.14 -2.23 -2.75
N CYS A 61 4.30 -3.34 -3.47
CA CYS A 61 5.20 -4.39 -3.06
C CYS A 61 6.62 -4.10 -3.51
N HIS A 62 7.54 -4.27 -2.56
CA HIS A 62 8.97 -4.09 -2.80
C HIS A 62 9.72 -5.41 -2.60
N CYS A 63 9.17 -6.49 -3.16
CA CYS A 63 9.80 -7.80 -3.19
C CYS A 63 10.93 -7.85 -4.23
N ARG A 64 11.81 -8.84 -4.13
CA ARG A 64 12.82 -9.12 -5.15
C ARG A 64 12.18 -9.31 -6.53
N SER A 65 12.86 -8.84 -7.57
CA SER A 65 12.35 -8.75 -8.94
C SER A 65 11.63 -10.02 -9.43
N GLY A 66 10.35 -9.88 -9.76
CA GLY A 66 9.51 -10.93 -10.34
C GLY A 66 8.62 -11.68 -9.35
N GLU A 67 8.70 -11.37 -8.06
CA GLU A 67 7.85 -11.97 -7.04
C GLU A 67 6.52 -11.21 -6.86
N VAL A 68 5.43 -11.96 -6.67
CA VAL A 68 4.14 -11.44 -6.25
C VAL A 68 4.06 -11.56 -4.72
N CYS A 69 3.89 -10.43 -4.05
CA CYS A 69 3.63 -10.35 -2.61
C CYS A 69 2.24 -10.87 -2.26
N ASP A 70 2.04 -11.22 -0.99
CA ASP A 70 0.71 -11.45 -0.46
C ASP A 70 -0.14 -10.16 -0.54
N ARG A 71 -1.31 -10.23 -1.15
CA ARG A 71 -2.19 -9.05 -1.36
C ARG A 71 -2.79 -8.48 -0.07
N VAL A 72 -2.82 -9.26 1.02
CA VAL A 72 -3.42 -8.87 2.30
C VAL A 72 -2.35 -8.22 3.18
N MET A 73 -1.23 -8.90 3.37
CA MET A 73 -0.17 -8.53 4.30
C MET A 73 1.04 -7.88 3.63
N GLY A 74 1.22 -8.05 2.33
CA GLY A 74 2.37 -7.55 1.58
C GLY A 74 3.63 -8.40 1.72
N GLU A 75 3.51 -9.60 2.29
CA GLU A 75 4.66 -10.45 2.61
C GLU A 75 5.32 -11.00 1.35
N CYS A 76 6.66 -10.98 1.34
CA CYS A 76 7.50 -11.52 0.27
C CYS A 76 8.19 -12.80 0.77
N SER A 77 7.95 -13.94 0.11
CA SER A 77 8.58 -15.23 0.43
C SER A 77 10.09 -15.23 0.15
N SER A 78 10.55 -14.50 -0.87
CA SER A 78 11.98 -14.43 -1.24
C SER A 78 12.73 -13.23 -0.63
N GLY A 79 12.02 -12.42 0.17
CA GLY A 79 12.53 -11.22 0.81
C GLY A 79 12.49 -9.97 -0.07
N CYS A 80 13.06 -8.89 0.46
CA CYS A 80 12.89 -7.55 -0.10
C CYS A 80 13.86 -7.19 -1.23
N ALA A 81 13.40 -6.31 -2.13
CA ALA A 81 14.25 -5.63 -3.10
C ALA A 81 15.25 -4.71 -2.39
N HIS A 82 16.42 -4.52 -3.02
CA HIS A 82 17.62 -3.88 -2.45
C HIS A 82 17.40 -3.06 -1.16
N HIS A 83 17.28 -1.76 -1.20
CA HIS A 83 17.00 -0.83 -0.10
C HIS A 83 15.66 -1.00 0.69
N TRP A 84 15.06 -2.18 0.83
CA TRP A 84 13.82 -2.40 1.59
C TRP A 84 13.99 -3.48 2.66
N TYR A 85 13.21 -3.36 3.74
CA TYR A 85 13.21 -4.31 4.86
C TYR A 85 11.87 -4.34 5.59
N GLY A 86 11.73 -5.32 6.48
CA GLY A 86 10.46 -5.72 7.09
C GLY A 86 9.92 -6.99 6.42
N THR A 87 8.89 -7.60 7.00
CA THR A 87 8.22 -8.78 6.42
C THR A 87 7.40 -8.39 5.18
N ASP A 88 6.83 -7.19 5.19
CA ASP A 88 6.03 -6.58 4.11
C ASP A 88 6.85 -5.66 3.18
N CYS A 89 8.16 -5.58 3.41
CA CYS A 89 9.10 -4.76 2.64
C CYS A 89 8.67 -3.28 2.50
N GLN A 90 7.99 -2.72 3.51
CA GLN A 90 7.50 -1.34 3.46
C GLN A 90 8.44 -0.31 4.08
N THR A 91 9.57 -0.74 4.63
CA THR A 91 10.50 0.20 5.25
C THR A 91 11.72 0.40 4.35
N SER A 92 11.86 1.61 3.82
CA SER A 92 12.95 1.97 2.91
C SER A 92 14.23 2.32 3.68
N GLY A 93 15.30 1.61 3.35
CA GLY A 93 16.65 1.87 3.83
C GLY A 93 17.37 2.92 3.02
N CYS A 94 17.67 4.03 3.65
CA CYS A 94 18.58 4.99 3.06
C CYS A 94 20.02 4.47 3.17
N PHE A 95 20.60 4.00 2.05
CA PHE A 95 22.03 3.67 1.97
C PHE A 95 22.93 4.89 2.25
N CYS A 96 22.39 6.11 2.28
CA CYS A 96 23.10 7.35 2.55
C CYS A 96 23.78 7.37 3.94
N LEU A 97 23.26 6.61 4.93
CA LEU A 97 23.89 6.52 6.25
C LEU A 97 25.22 5.74 6.24
N LEU A 98 25.39 4.77 5.34
CA LEU A 98 26.65 4.05 5.17
C LEU A 98 27.61 4.78 4.24
N VAL A 99 27.10 5.54 3.26
CA VAL A 99 27.95 6.35 2.36
C VAL A 99 28.62 7.51 3.12
N ARG A 100 28.01 8.06 4.19
CA ARG A 100 28.73 8.99 5.07
C ARG A 100 29.95 8.33 5.70
N LEU A 101 29.84 7.11 6.22
CA LEU A 101 30.96 6.40 6.85
C LEU A 101 32.02 5.96 5.83
N PHE A 102 31.63 5.54 4.62
CA PHE A 102 32.59 5.19 3.56
C PHE A 102 33.29 6.41 2.95
N PHE A 103 32.63 7.56 2.78
CA PHE A 103 33.31 8.79 2.34
C PHE A 103 34.27 9.35 3.41
N TYR A 104 33.91 9.28 4.70
CA TYR A 104 34.87 9.63 5.77
C TYR A 104 36.07 8.68 5.78
N SER A 105 35.87 7.39 5.50
CA SER A 105 36.95 6.39 5.45
C SER A 105 37.85 6.55 4.23
N LEU A 106 37.32 6.95 3.07
CA LEU A 106 38.09 7.16 1.85
C LEU A 106 38.83 8.52 1.82
N LEU A 107 38.33 9.54 2.54
CA LEU A 107 39.06 10.79 2.75
C LEU A 107 40.29 10.62 3.65
N SER A 108 40.31 9.63 4.55
CA SER A 108 41.50 9.32 5.38
C SER A 108 42.62 8.59 4.64
N HIS A 109 42.37 8.05 3.43
CA HIS A 109 43.38 7.37 2.62
C HIS A 109 44.02 8.25 1.52
N TYR A 110 43.50 9.46 1.28
CA TYR A 110 44.03 10.36 0.22
C TYR A 110 44.92 11.51 0.74
N SER A 111 45.12 11.64 2.05
CA SER A 111 46.06 12.61 2.64
C SER A 111 47.14 11.90 3.47
N ALA A 112 47.88 11.00 2.83
CA ALA A 112 49.11 10.43 3.36
C ALA A 112 50.09 10.11 2.22
N THR A 113 50.42 11.14 1.42
CA THR A 113 51.70 11.27 0.69
C THR A 113 51.92 12.74 0.37
#